data_AF-A0A352R2K1-F1
#
_entry.id   AF-A0A352R2K1-F1
#
_cell.length_a   1.000
_cell.length_b   1.000
_cell.length_c   1.000
_cell.angle_alpha   90.00
_cell.angle_beta   90.00
_cell.angle_gamma   90.00
#
_symmetry.space_group_name_H-M   'P 1'
#
loop_
_entity.id
_entity.type
_entity.pdbx_description
1 polymer ?
#
loop_
_entity_poly.entity_id
_entity_poly.type
_entity_poly.pdbx_seq_one_letter_code
_entity_poly.pdbx_strand_id
1 'polypeptide(L)' 'MTKAELIRKNRYKLHNHIIQKRDTGKWWVFPYDPMREGCITTQDAVVFAAHDLQEAQHWLNERYDADCALA' A
#
# COMPACT_ATOMS: atom_id res chain seq x y z
N MET A 1 -0.68 -21.28 8.36
CA MET A 1 -0.97 -20.06 7.58
C MET A 1 0.19 -19.85 6.63
N THR A 2 -0.08 -19.71 5.33
CA THR A 2 0.93 -19.54 4.29
C THR A 2 1.43 -18.09 4.23
N LYS A 3 2.62 -17.89 3.65
CA LYS A 3 3.23 -16.56 3.40
C LYS A 3 2.29 -15.62 2.63
N ALA A 4 1.61 -16.17 1.62
CA ALA A 4 0.61 -15.47 0.82
C ALA A 4 -0.60 -15.00 1.65
N GLU A 5 -1.10 -15.84 2.55
CA GLU A 5 -2.24 -15.48 3.41
C GLU A 5 -1.88 -14.36 4.41
N LEU A 6 -0.67 -14.38 4.97
CA LEU A 6 -0.20 -13.33 5.87
C LEU A 6 -0.08 -11.98 5.17
N ILE A 7 0.45 -11.97 3.93
CA ILE A 7 0.56 -10.77 3.09
C ILE A 7 -0.82 -10.20 2.74
N ARG A 8 -1.81 -11.06 2.46
CA ARG A 8 -3.19 -10.65 2.18
C ARG A 8 -3.90 -10.08 3.41
N LYS A 9 -3.66 -10.64 4.61
CA LYS A 9 -4.24 -10.14 5.87
C LYS A 9 -3.68 -8.79 6.31
N ASN A 10 -2.43 -8.49 5.99
CA ASN A 10 -1.79 -7.22 6.32
C ASN A 10 -1.90 -6.19 5.18
N ARG A 11 -3.10 -6.07 4.61
CA ARG A 11 -3.42 -5.16 3.51
C ARG A 11 -4.40 -4.10 4.03
N TYR A 12 -4.06 -2.83 3.82
CA TYR A 12 -4.87 -1.69 4.20
C TYR A 12 -5.20 -0.88 2.94
N LYS A 13 -6.46 -0.52 2.76
CA LYS A 13 -6.87 0.42 1.71
C LYS A 13 -6.91 1.82 2.30
N LEU A 14 -6.25 2.76 1.65
CA LEU A 14 -6.26 4.17 2.02
C LEU A 14 -6.34 4.99 0.73
N HIS A 15 -7.37 5.84 0.61
CA HIS A 15 -7.69 6.56 -0.63
C HIS A 15 -7.79 5.60 -1.83
N ASN A 16 -7.19 5.96 -2.96
CA ASN A 16 -7.06 5.12 -4.15
C ASN A 16 -5.80 4.24 -4.14
N HIS A 17 -5.28 3.92 -2.95
CA HIS A 17 -4.06 3.14 -2.78
C HIS A 17 -4.24 1.99 -1.79
N ILE A 18 -3.29 1.07 -1.87
CA ILE A 18 -3.18 -0.07 -0.99
C ILE A 18 -1.81 -0.03 -0.33
N ILE A 19 -1.80 -0.20 0.99
CA ILE A 19 -0.62 -0.40 1.82
C ILE A 19 -0.56 -1.88 2.20
N GLN A 20 0.56 -2.55 1.94
CA GLN A 20 0.73 -3.98 2.19
C GLN A 20 2.03 -4.29 2.91
N LYS A 21 1.97 -5.00 4.03
CA LYS A 21 3.17 -5.50 4.73
C LYS A 21 3.80 -6.64 3.94
N ARG A 22 5.13 -6.60 3.79
CA ARG A 22 5.97 -7.65 3.21
C ARG A 22 6.79 -8.34 4.30
N ASP A 23 7.26 -9.55 4.00
CA ASP A 23 7.94 -10.41 4.97
C ASP A 23 9.24 -9.82 5.55
N THR A 24 9.89 -8.89 4.86
CA THR A 24 11.12 -8.24 5.33
C THR A 24 10.84 -7.07 6.28
N GLY A 25 9.62 -6.95 6.81
CA GLY A 25 9.20 -5.83 7.65
C GLY A 25 8.91 -4.54 6.88
N LYS A 26 9.11 -4.52 5.56
CA LYS A 26 8.82 -3.37 4.69
C LYS A 26 7.34 -3.29 4.36
N TRP A 27 6.84 -2.08 4.21
CA TRP A 27 5.47 -1.78 3.81
C TRP A 27 5.48 -1.18 2.40
N TRP A 28 4.72 -1.78 1.50
CA TRP A 28 4.63 -1.32 0.12
C TRP A 28 3.32 -0.59 -0.11
N VAL A 29 3.40 0.54 -0.80
CA VAL A 29 2.26 1.30 -1.29
C VAL A 29 2.15 1.12 -2.79
N PHE A 30 0.96 0.84 -3.28
CA PHE A 30 0.67 0.71 -4.71
C PHE A 30 -0.76 1.15 -5.03
N PRO A 31 -1.05 1.55 -6.28
CA PRO A 31 -2.40 1.97 -6.68
C PRO A 31 -3.43 0.85 -6.46
N TYR A 32 -4.64 1.23 -6.06
CA TYR A 32 -5.76 0.29 -6.02
C TYR A 32 -6.19 -0.04 -7.45
N ASP A 33 -6.16 -1.32 -7.78
CA ASP A 33 -6.68 -1.86 -9.03
C ASP A 33 -7.79 -2.89 -8.71
N PRO A 34 -9.06 -2.60 -9.04
CA PRO A 34 -10.18 -3.50 -8.76
C PRO A 34 -10.08 -4.81 -9.55
N MET A 35 -9.40 -4.84 -10.71
CA MET A 35 -9.19 -6.08 -11.47
C MET A 35 -8.16 -7.00 -10.82
N ARG A 36 -7.37 -6.48 -9.87
CA ARG A 36 -6.30 -7.20 -9.16
C ARG A 36 -6.59 -7.33 -7.67
N GLU A 37 -7.85 -7.19 -7.29
CA GLU A 37 -8.29 -7.41 -5.91
C GLU A 37 -8.01 -8.87 -5.50
N GLY A 38 -7.37 -9.07 -4.34
CA GLY A 38 -6.93 -10.40 -3.88
C GLY A 38 -5.59 -10.93 -4.45
N CYS A 39 -5.04 -10.32 -5.51
CA CYS A 39 -3.71 -10.65 -6.02
C CYS A 39 -2.60 -10.18 -5.07
N ILE A 40 -1.46 -10.87 -5.10
CA ILE A 40 -0.22 -10.41 -4.43
C ILE A 40 0.47 -9.44 -5.37
N THR A 41 0.75 -8.25 -4.86
CA THR A 41 1.42 -7.21 -5.63
C THR A 41 2.90 -7.53 -5.84
N THR A 42 3.38 -7.21 -7.04
CA THR A 42 4.77 -7.32 -7.46
C THR A 42 5.51 -6.01 -7.21
N GLN A 43 6.85 -6.07 -7.17
CA GLN A 43 7.68 -4.90 -6.88
C GLN A 43 7.51 -3.78 -7.91
N ASP A 44 7.20 -4.11 -9.16
CA ASP A 44 7.06 -3.14 -10.26
C ASP A 44 5.87 -2.18 -10.09
N ALA A 45 4.86 -2.57 -9.31
CA ALA A 45 3.69 -1.74 -9.05
C ALA A 45 3.84 -0.85 -7.80
N VAL A 46 4.96 -0.98 -7.08
CA VAL A 46 5.21 -0.26 -5.84
C VAL A 46 5.60 1.18 -6.15
N VAL A 47 4.79 2.14 -5.69
CA VAL A 47 5.06 3.57 -5.84
C VAL A 47 5.84 4.14 -4.65
N PHE A 48 5.79 3.45 -3.51
CA PHE A 48 6.53 3.80 -2.32
C PHE A 48 6.78 2.60 -1.40
N ALA A 49 7.95 2.56 -0.76
CA ALA A 49 8.30 1.56 0.21
C ALA A 49 8.67 2.23 1.53
N ALA A 50 7.93 1.89 2.58
CA ALA A 50 8.10 2.40 3.94
C ALA A 50 8.66 1.32 4.88
N HIS A 51 9.23 1.76 5.99
CA HIS A 51 9.76 0.93 7.06
C HIS A 51 8.66 0.47 8.02
N ASP A 52 7.63 1.30 8.19
CA ASP A 52 6.45 1.00 9.00
C ASP A 52 5.14 1.48 8.34
N LEU A 53 4.01 1.14 8.98
CA LEU A 53 2.69 1.52 8.49
C LEU A 53 2.45 3.03 8.57
N GLN A 54 2.98 3.70 9.60
CA GLN A 54 2.73 5.10 9.87
C GLN A 54 3.40 5.99 8.80
N GLU A 55 4.63 5.65 8.41
CA GLU A 55 5.35 6.30 7.31
C GLU A 55 4.59 6.15 5.99
N ALA A 56 4.09 4.96 5.67
CA ALA A 56 3.28 4.74 4.47
C ALA A 56 1.98 5.54 4.46
N GLN A 57 1.30 5.64 5.61
CA GLN A 57 0.07 6.42 5.75
C GLN A 57 0.33 7.93 5.64
N HIS A 58 1.39 8.41 6.29
CA HIS A 58 1.77 9.82 6.25
C HIS A 58 2.09 10.26 4.82
N TRP A 59 2.93 9.51 4.11
CA TRP A 59 3.29 9.75 2.71
C TRP A 59 2.07 9.82 1.78
N LEU A 60 1.05 8.98 2.03
CA LEU A 60 -0.20 8.98 1.25
C LEU A 60 -1.06 10.19 1.56
N ASN A 61 -1.21 10.54 2.84
CA ASN A 61 -2.02 11.68 3.25
C ASN A 61 -1.41 13.00 2.77
N GLU A 62 -0.09 13.20 2.86
CA GLU A 62 0.55 14.41 2.35
C GLU A 62 0.29 14.64 0.85
N ARG A 63 0.32 13.57 0.06
CA ARG A 63 -0.01 13.64 -1.38
C ARG A 63 -1.48 13.91 -1.62
N TYR A 64 -2.34 13.21 -0.90
CA TYR A 64 -3.77 13.37 -1.07
C TYR A 64 -4.23 14.76 -0.65
N ASP A 65 -3.70 15.31 0.44
CA ASP A 65 -3.98 16.67 0.89
C ASP A 65 -3.46 17.70 -0.11
N ALA A 66 -2.29 17.48 -0.71
CA ALA A 66 -1.77 18.33 -1.78
C ALA A 66 -2.65 18.29 -3.05
N ASP A 67 -3.10 17.09 -3.46
CA ASP A 67 -3.99 16.92 -4.61
C ASP A 67 -5.38 17.53 -4.34
N CYS A 68 -5.92 17.36 -3.14
CA CYS A 68 -7.20 17.98 -2.73
C CYS A 68 -7.12 19.49 -2.59
N ALA A 69 -5.98 20.05 -2.17
CA ALA A 69 -5.80 21.51 -2.08
C ALA A 69 -5.67 22.20 -3.45
N LEU A 70 -5.38 21.43 -4.50
CA LEU A 70 -5.24 21.91 -5.89
C LEU A 70 -6.51 21.70 -6.73
N ALA A 71 -7.53 21.03 -6.20
CA ALA A 71 -8.79 20.69 -6.88
C ALA A 71 -9.95 21.60 -6.44
#